data_AF-A0AAD4S9L0-F1
#
_entry.id   AF-A0AAD4S9L0-F1
#
_cell.length_a   1.000
_cell.length_b   1.000
_cell.length_c   1.000
_cell.angle_alpha   90.00
_cell.angle_beta   90.00
_cell.angle_gamma   90.00
#
_symmetry.space_group_name_H-M   'P 1'
#
loop_
_entity.id
_entity.type
_entity.pdbx_description
1 polymer ?
#
loop_
_entity_poly.entity_id
_entity_poly.type
_entity_poly.pdbx_seq_one_letter_code
_entity_poly.pdbx_strand_id
1 'polypeptide(L)'
;MAPKRKRTTETCLGARPGMISDEDFMILDARWSNISEEEIMNMPREEFMILLEYQEAGRLRKVGEEWRKKMELSQDEKRLAVKQLNEAKRRELIQAKEMNKYFRKNRFDEKSFHEDIQSYGSLYVFCVSFAKLESPTYKDFMESLANDHDNYKVYFAPNKSLAYSVGLVKELTPEQQNLKPGDRRYKTKEFDTGLHEIGIMLDADNYGVLLTNKTEDEVLSKFCEYREFDFINAGSTPMETLVFEKDEVVLPLPPFSSAKKLFPKLKKLGMPVELIGKDIKLTERFVVCEVKKRVTEKASKILVLLDRKMFNFVLLPVCYWSRTTKETKYFPLDLPSRQ
;
A
#
# COMPACT_ATOMS: atom_id res chain seq x y z
N MET A 1 37.82 -42.44 -33.01
CA MET A 1 38.41 -42.38 -31.65
C MET A 1 39.14 -41.04 -31.56
N ALA A 2 38.86 -40.08 -30.68
CA ALA A 2 38.40 -40.10 -29.29
C ALA A 2 37.41 -38.93 -29.00
N PRO A 3 36.66 -38.94 -27.88
CA PRO A 3 35.54 -38.02 -27.66
C PRO A 3 36.00 -36.66 -27.09
N LYS A 4 35.35 -35.59 -27.53
CA LYS A 4 35.50 -34.24 -26.96
C LYS A 4 34.89 -34.20 -25.55
N ARG A 5 35.72 -33.99 -24.53
CA ARG A 5 35.33 -33.73 -23.14
C ARG A 5 34.42 -32.50 -23.06
N LYS A 6 33.19 -32.68 -22.57
CA LYS A 6 32.31 -31.60 -22.09
C LYS A 6 32.96 -31.01 -20.83
N ARG A 7 33.23 -29.70 -20.82
CA ARG A 7 33.50 -28.95 -19.58
C ARG A 7 32.15 -28.75 -18.88
N THR A 8 31.90 -29.52 -17.84
CA THR A 8 30.93 -29.19 -16.79
C THR A 8 31.50 -27.99 -16.02
N THR A 9 30.87 -26.83 -16.18
CA THR A 9 31.04 -25.73 -15.23
C THR A 9 30.10 -26.02 -14.06
N GLU A 10 30.54 -26.89 -13.15
CA GLU A 10 30.12 -26.81 -11.77
C GLU A 10 30.73 -25.52 -11.21
N THR A 11 29.97 -24.44 -11.27
CA THR A 11 30.26 -23.26 -10.48
C THR A 11 29.98 -23.65 -9.04
N CYS A 12 31.01 -24.16 -8.36
CA CYS A 12 31.05 -24.21 -6.92
C CYS A 12 30.66 -22.82 -6.40
N LEU A 13 29.49 -22.70 -5.77
CA LEU A 13 29.16 -21.60 -4.89
C LEU A 13 30.11 -21.70 -3.68
N GLY A 14 31.37 -21.34 -3.90
CA GLY A 14 32.32 -21.11 -2.83
C GLY A 14 31.76 -20.01 -1.95
N ALA A 15 31.72 -20.27 -0.65
CA ALA A 15 31.34 -19.31 0.37
C ALA A 15 32.01 -17.96 0.10
N ARG A 16 31.23 -16.87 0.11
CA ARG A 16 31.80 -15.53 0.00
C ARG A 16 32.77 -15.32 1.18
N PRO A 17 33.95 -14.73 0.97
CA PRO A 17 34.85 -14.38 2.06
C PRO A 17 34.10 -13.46 3.05
N GLY A 18 34.02 -13.87 4.32
CA GLY A 18 33.36 -13.10 5.39
C GLY A 18 31.99 -13.61 5.85
N MET A 19 31.49 -14.75 5.34
CA MET A 19 30.30 -15.37 5.93
C MET A 19 30.70 -16.31 7.09
N ILE A 20 30.15 -16.04 8.28
CA ILE A 20 30.15 -16.95 9.43
C ILE A 20 29.57 -18.30 8.98
N SER A 21 30.14 -19.41 9.44
CA SER A 21 29.65 -20.75 9.05
C SER A 21 28.22 -21.00 9.53
N ASP A 22 27.52 -21.98 8.95
CA ASP A 22 26.16 -22.33 9.39
C ASP A 22 26.13 -22.84 10.84
N GLU A 23 27.16 -23.58 11.25
CA GLU A 23 27.33 -24.06 12.63
C GLU A 23 27.61 -22.92 13.60
N ASP A 24 28.53 -22.02 13.25
CA ASP A 24 28.86 -20.86 14.09
C ASP A 24 27.66 -19.92 14.23
N PHE A 25 26.88 -19.70 13.16
CA PHE A 25 25.67 -18.89 13.24
C PHE A 25 24.62 -19.52 14.15
N MET A 26 24.43 -20.84 14.14
CA MET A 26 23.48 -21.50 15.05
C MET A 26 23.89 -21.37 16.51
N ILE A 27 25.20 -21.41 16.78
CA ILE A 27 25.75 -21.19 18.14
C ILE A 27 25.49 -19.74 18.58
N LEU A 28 25.69 -18.76 17.70
CA LEU A 28 25.45 -17.34 17.99
C LEU A 28 23.95 -17.02 18.11
N ASP A 29 23.11 -17.64 17.26
CA ASP A 29 21.65 -17.52 17.29
C ASP A 29 21.08 -18.06 18.60
N ALA A 30 21.52 -19.23 19.06
CA ALA A 30 21.14 -19.78 20.35
C ALA A 30 21.59 -18.91 21.54
N ARG A 31 22.69 -18.16 21.38
CA ARG A 31 23.24 -17.29 22.43
C ARG A 31 22.57 -15.91 22.49
N TRP A 32 22.12 -15.35 21.36
CA TRP A 32 21.74 -13.93 21.26
C TRP A 32 20.33 -13.65 20.75
N SER A 33 19.55 -14.66 20.38
CA SER A 33 18.18 -14.48 19.88
C SER A 33 17.21 -13.82 20.88
N ASN A 34 17.56 -13.75 22.16
CA ASN A 34 16.73 -13.17 23.23
C ASN A 34 17.48 -12.18 24.15
N ILE A 35 18.57 -11.56 23.69
CA ILE A 35 19.32 -10.60 24.50
C ILE A 35 18.53 -9.29 24.68
N SER A 36 18.46 -8.78 25.91
CA SER A 36 17.74 -7.55 26.24
C SER A 36 18.57 -6.28 25.95
N GLU A 37 17.91 -5.13 25.77
CA GLU A 37 18.61 -3.85 25.55
C GLU A 37 19.55 -3.47 26.71
N GLU A 38 19.19 -3.84 27.94
CA GLU A 38 20.00 -3.59 29.14
C GLU A 38 21.26 -4.47 29.19
N GLU A 39 21.19 -5.71 28.68
CA GLU A 39 22.34 -6.59 28.54
C GLU A 39 23.29 -6.14 27.43
N ILE A 40 22.76 -5.58 26.33
CA ILE A 40 23.56 -4.99 25.25
C ILE A 40 24.33 -3.76 25.75
N MET A 41 23.69 -2.90 26.54
CA MET A 41 24.30 -1.66 27.08
C MET A 41 25.47 -1.92 28.04
N ASN A 42 25.44 -3.05 28.76
CA ASN A 42 26.46 -3.44 29.74
C ASN A 42 27.50 -4.44 29.18
N MET A 43 27.45 -4.72 27.88
CA MET A 43 28.28 -5.74 27.23
C MET A 43 29.74 -5.29 27.05
N PRO A 44 30.73 -6.17 27.30
CA PRO A 44 32.12 -5.91 26.95
C PRO A 44 32.28 -5.66 25.44
N ARG A 45 33.13 -4.71 25.08
CA ARG A 45 33.32 -4.27 23.67
C ARG A 45 33.60 -5.42 22.70
N GLU A 46 34.34 -6.43 23.15
CA GLU A 46 34.69 -7.60 22.35
C GLU A 46 33.45 -8.46 22.04
N GLU A 47 32.57 -8.68 23.00
CA GLU A 47 31.32 -9.41 22.78
C GLU A 47 30.33 -8.62 21.91
N PHE A 48 30.30 -7.29 22.07
CA PHE A 48 29.46 -6.41 21.26
C PHE A 48 29.84 -6.43 19.78
N MET A 49 31.14 -6.53 19.46
CA MET A 49 31.59 -6.66 18.07
C MET A 49 31.10 -7.97 17.42
N ILE A 50 31.10 -9.08 18.17
CA ILE A 50 30.63 -10.37 17.64
C ILE A 50 29.10 -10.36 17.48
N LEU A 51 28.37 -9.67 18.37
CA LEU A 51 26.93 -9.45 18.22
C LEU A 51 26.59 -8.67 16.93
N LEU A 52 27.36 -7.63 16.60
CA LEU A 52 27.20 -6.88 15.35
C LEU A 52 27.46 -7.76 14.12
N GLU A 53 28.50 -8.59 14.15
CA GLU A 53 28.80 -9.54 13.07
C GLU A 53 27.67 -10.57 12.87
N TYR A 54 27.08 -11.08 13.97
CA TYR A 54 25.90 -11.95 13.91
C TYR A 54 24.66 -11.24 13.33
N GLN A 55 24.36 -10.01 13.76
CA GLN A 55 23.24 -9.24 13.23
C GLN A 55 23.39 -8.95 11.73
N GLU A 56 24.60 -8.61 11.28
CA GLU A 56 24.90 -8.39 9.88
C GLU A 56 24.81 -9.69 9.05
N ALA A 57 25.30 -10.81 9.59
CA ALA A 57 25.14 -12.13 8.98
C ALA A 57 23.66 -12.55 8.86
N GLY A 58 22.85 -12.29 9.89
CA GLY A 58 21.41 -12.55 9.89
C GLY A 58 20.66 -11.70 8.85
N ARG A 59 21.04 -10.42 8.70
CA ARG A 59 20.51 -9.53 7.66
C ARG A 59 20.84 -10.04 6.26
N LEU A 60 22.08 -10.47 6.02
CA LEU A 60 22.52 -11.01 4.73
C LEU A 60 21.83 -12.34 4.39
N ARG A 61 21.55 -13.20 5.40
CA ARG A 61 20.78 -14.45 5.21
C ARG A 61 19.33 -14.19 4.83
N LYS A 62 18.63 -13.25 5.49
CA LYS A 62 17.25 -12.88 5.13
C LYS A 62 17.14 -12.42 3.67
N VAL A 63 18.08 -11.58 3.23
CA VAL A 63 18.16 -11.16 1.82
C VAL A 63 18.39 -12.36 0.88
N GLY A 64 19.25 -13.31 1.27
CA GLY A 64 19.50 -14.53 0.51
C GLY A 64 18.31 -15.49 0.44
N GLU A 65 17.49 -15.58 1.49
CA GLU A 65 16.26 -16.38 1.52
C GLU A 65 15.15 -15.76 0.69
N GLU A 66 14.99 -14.44 0.72
CA GLU A 66 14.07 -13.71 -0.16
C GLU A 66 14.44 -13.91 -1.64
N TRP A 67 15.73 -13.87 -1.96
CA TRP A 67 16.23 -14.18 -3.30
C TRP A 67 15.97 -15.64 -3.71
N ARG A 68 16.13 -16.61 -2.80
CA ARG A 68 15.79 -18.03 -3.03
C ARG A 68 14.30 -18.24 -3.28
N LYS A 69 13.43 -17.66 -2.45
CA LYS A 69 11.96 -17.67 -2.66
C LYS A 69 11.58 -17.06 -4.01
N LYS A 70 12.24 -15.99 -4.42
CA LYS A 70 12.04 -15.35 -5.73
C LYS A 70 12.47 -16.24 -6.91
N MET A 71 13.46 -17.11 -6.71
CA MET A 71 13.90 -18.09 -7.70
C MET A 71 12.98 -19.32 -7.80
N GLU A 72 12.38 -19.75 -6.68
CA GLU A 72 11.47 -20.91 -6.57
C GLU A 72 10.07 -20.68 -7.16
N LEU A 73 9.70 -19.44 -7.51
CA LEU A 73 8.41 -19.15 -8.16
C LEU A 73 8.25 -19.91 -9.48
N SER A 74 7.09 -20.56 -9.64
CA SER A 74 6.65 -21.23 -10.87
C SER A 74 6.67 -20.26 -12.06
N GLN A 75 6.81 -20.80 -13.27
CA GLN A 75 6.82 -20.00 -14.50
C GLN A 75 5.51 -19.20 -14.69
N ASP A 76 4.40 -19.72 -14.20
CA ASP A 76 3.11 -19.01 -14.19
C ASP A 76 3.05 -17.89 -13.16
N GLU A 77 3.69 -18.05 -12.00
CA GLU A 77 3.80 -17.01 -10.98
C GLU A 77 4.71 -15.87 -11.43
N LYS A 78 5.81 -16.18 -12.12
CA LYS A 78 6.68 -15.17 -12.74
C LYS A 78 5.95 -14.38 -13.84
N ARG A 79 5.18 -15.06 -14.69
CA ARG A 79 4.32 -14.40 -15.71
C ARG A 79 3.26 -13.51 -15.06
N LEU A 80 2.64 -13.97 -13.98
CA LEU A 80 1.68 -13.20 -13.21
C LEU A 80 2.32 -11.94 -12.61
N ALA A 81 3.49 -12.07 -11.98
CA ALA A 81 4.22 -10.94 -11.40
C ALA A 81 4.58 -9.86 -12.44
N VAL A 82 5.03 -10.25 -13.63
CA VAL A 82 5.32 -9.30 -14.73
C VAL A 82 4.06 -8.59 -15.21
N LYS A 83 2.95 -9.32 -15.38
CA LYS A 83 1.66 -8.70 -15.72
C LYS A 83 1.20 -7.71 -14.64
N GLN A 84 1.32 -8.07 -13.37
CA GLN A 84 0.98 -7.21 -12.24
C GLN A 84 1.80 -5.92 -12.24
N LEU A 85 3.11 -6.01 -12.45
CA LEU A 85 3.98 -4.84 -12.53
C LEU A 85 3.57 -3.92 -13.69
N ASN A 86 3.27 -4.48 -14.87
CA ASN A 86 2.84 -3.69 -16.02
C ASN A 86 1.48 -3.03 -15.80
N GLU A 87 0.56 -3.74 -15.14
CA GLU A 87 -0.75 -3.21 -14.81
C GLU A 87 -0.66 -2.11 -13.73
N ALA A 88 0.18 -2.29 -12.71
CA ALA A 88 0.48 -1.26 -11.71
C ALA A 88 1.03 0.01 -12.37
N LYS A 89 2.04 -0.12 -13.25
CA LYS A 89 2.60 1.00 -14.02
C LYS A 89 1.53 1.71 -14.87
N ARG A 90 0.63 0.94 -15.50
CA ARG A 90 -0.48 1.52 -16.27
C ARG A 90 -1.43 2.32 -15.39
N ARG A 91 -1.74 1.83 -14.18
CA ARG A 91 -2.59 2.55 -13.23
C ARG A 91 -1.92 3.82 -12.71
N GLU A 92 -0.64 3.76 -12.37
CA GLU A 92 0.15 4.94 -12.00
C GLU A 92 0.11 6.01 -13.08
N LEU A 93 0.25 5.62 -14.36
CA LEU A 93 0.17 6.55 -15.48
C LEU A 93 -1.23 7.19 -15.63
N ILE A 94 -2.30 6.39 -15.49
CA ILE A 94 -3.69 6.89 -15.52
C ILE A 94 -3.91 7.85 -14.36
N GLN A 95 -3.49 7.46 -13.15
CA GLN A 95 -3.59 8.26 -11.94
C GLN A 95 -2.87 9.60 -12.09
N ALA A 96 -1.61 9.58 -12.55
CA ALA A 96 -0.82 10.78 -12.81
C ALA A 96 -1.48 11.70 -13.85
N LYS A 97 -2.11 11.15 -14.89
CA LYS A 97 -2.83 11.93 -15.90
C LYS A 97 -4.05 12.63 -15.30
N GLU A 98 -4.88 11.92 -14.54
CA GLU A 98 -6.06 12.50 -13.89
C GLU A 98 -5.67 13.52 -12.81
N MET A 99 -4.60 13.26 -12.04
CA MET A 99 -4.01 14.22 -11.09
C MET A 99 -3.63 15.53 -11.78
N ASN A 100 -2.87 15.44 -12.87
CA ASN A 100 -2.44 16.62 -13.61
C ASN A 100 -3.62 17.42 -14.18
N LYS A 101 -4.68 16.74 -14.63
CA LYS A 101 -5.92 17.39 -15.07
C LYS A 101 -6.63 18.10 -13.92
N TYR A 102 -6.69 17.48 -12.75
CA TYR A 102 -7.28 18.07 -11.54
C TYR A 102 -6.50 19.30 -11.09
N PHE A 103 -5.18 19.21 -10.91
CA PHE A 103 -4.34 20.32 -10.43
C PHE A 103 -4.31 21.52 -11.38
N ARG A 104 -4.50 21.30 -12.68
CA ARG A 104 -4.65 22.40 -13.66
C ARG A 104 -5.92 23.21 -13.44
N LYS A 105 -7.00 22.57 -13.00
CA LYS A 105 -8.29 23.22 -12.69
C LYS A 105 -8.32 23.79 -11.28
N ASN A 106 -7.72 23.08 -10.33
CA ASN A 106 -7.72 23.40 -8.91
C ASN A 106 -6.30 23.69 -8.46
N ARG A 107 -5.86 24.94 -8.64
CA ARG A 107 -4.53 25.35 -8.18
C ARG A 107 -4.50 25.43 -6.67
N PHE A 108 -3.47 24.84 -6.09
CA PHE A 108 -3.21 24.93 -4.66
C PHE A 108 -2.75 26.34 -4.30
N ASP A 109 -3.42 26.94 -3.31
CA ASP A 109 -3.02 28.20 -2.70
C ASP A 109 -2.44 27.93 -1.31
N GLU A 110 -1.13 28.11 -1.20
CA GLU A 110 -0.38 27.89 0.04
C GLU A 110 -0.81 28.85 1.16
N LYS A 111 -1.21 30.09 0.82
CA LYS A 111 -1.60 31.09 1.83
C LYS A 111 -2.91 30.70 2.52
N SER A 112 -3.95 30.40 1.73
CA SER A 112 -5.21 29.89 2.28
C SER A 112 -5.00 28.61 3.08
N PHE A 113 -4.12 27.71 2.63
CA PHE A 113 -3.81 26.49 3.37
C PHE A 113 -3.18 26.77 4.74
N HIS A 114 -2.24 27.72 4.82
CA HIS A 114 -1.62 28.13 6.09
C HIS A 114 -2.61 28.80 7.04
N GLU A 115 -3.47 29.68 6.53
CA GLU A 115 -4.54 30.30 7.31
C GLU A 115 -5.50 29.24 7.88
N ASP A 116 -5.85 28.24 7.07
CA ASP A 116 -6.73 27.16 7.51
C ASP A 116 -6.05 26.21 8.51
N ILE A 117 -4.76 25.88 8.36
CA ILE A 117 -4.04 25.11 9.41
C ILE A 117 -4.08 25.83 10.77
N GLN A 118 -4.03 27.16 10.76
CA GLN A 118 -4.12 27.99 11.97
C GLN A 118 -5.54 28.16 12.49
N SER A 119 -6.57 27.91 11.69
CA SER A 119 -7.98 27.99 12.12
C SER A 119 -8.49 26.66 12.67
N TYR A 120 -8.11 25.54 12.05
CA TYR A 120 -8.55 24.21 12.43
C TYR A 120 -7.71 23.58 13.56
N GLY A 121 -8.32 22.66 14.31
CA GLY A 121 -7.70 21.96 15.44
C GLY A 121 -6.94 20.70 15.05
N SER A 122 -7.22 20.12 13.89
CA SER A 122 -6.58 18.89 13.43
C SER A 122 -6.40 18.83 11.91
N LEU A 123 -5.35 18.10 11.49
CA LEU A 123 -4.98 17.87 10.11
C LEU A 123 -4.88 16.38 9.86
N TYR A 124 -5.75 15.83 9.02
CA TYR A 124 -5.77 14.44 8.61
C TYR A 124 -5.10 14.27 7.25
N VAL A 125 -4.26 13.25 7.12
CA VAL A 125 -3.71 12.79 5.85
C VAL A 125 -4.44 11.53 5.45
N PHE A 126 -4.92 11.48 4.21
CA PHE A 126 -5.61 10.31 3.68
C PHE A 126 -5.08 9.96 2.30
N CYS A 127 -4.95 8.66 2.03
CA CYS A 127 -4.57 8.14 0.72
C CYS A 127 -5.72 8.36 -0.27
N VAL A 128 -5.40 8.79 -1.48
CA VAL A 128 -6.39 9.01 -2.54
C VAL A 128 -6.03 8.29 -3.83
N SER A 129 -6.95 7.47 -4.33
CA SER A 129 -6.87 6.98 -5.71
C SER A 129 -7.44 8.00 -6.69
N PHE A 130 -6.56 8.80 -7.31
CA PHE A 130 -6.97 9.90 -8.18
C PHE A 130 -7.67 9.45 -9.48
N ALA A 131 -7.58 8.17 -9.82
CA ALA A 131 -8.32 7.58 -10.95
C ALA A 131 -9.86 7.63 -10.75
N LYS A 132 -10.33 7.93 -9.53
CA LYS A 132 -11.75 7.95 -9.17
C LYS A 132 -12.28 9.33 -8.74
N LEU A 133 -11.48 10.40 -8.81
CA LEU A 133 -11.94 11.76 -8.47
C LEU A 133 -13.11 12.28 -9.32
N GLU A 134 -13.34 11.67 -10.48
CA GLU A 134 -14.41 12.06 -11.38
C GLU A 134 -15.66 11.19 -11.22
N SER A 135 -15.64 10.20 -10.31
CA SER A 135 -16.83 9.38 -10.04
C SER A 135 -17.93 10.24 -9.42
N PRO A 136 -19.21 10.00 -9.77
CA PRO A 136 -20.34 10.68 -9.12
C PRO A 136 -20.31 10.50 -7.60
N THR A 137 -20.08 9.29 -7.11
CA THR A 137 -19.97 8.97 -5.68
C THR A 137 -18.93 9.84 -4.97
N TYR A 138 -17.77 10.06 -5.60
CA TYR A 138 -16.71 10.88 -5.04
C TYR A 138 -17.12 12.35 -5.00
N LYS A 139 -17.73 12.86 -6.08
CA LYS A 139 -18.22 14.24 -6.12
C LYS A 139 -19.28 14.49 -5.06
N ASP A 140 -20.24 13.58 -4.92
CA ASP A 140 -21.31 13.66 -3.91
C ASP A 140 -20.71 13.66 -2.49
N PHE A 141 -19.70 12.82 -2.24
CA PHE A 141 -19.01 12.78 -0.95
C PHE A 141 -18.24 14.08 -0.67
N MET A 142 -17.48 14.58 -1.64
CA MET A 142 -16.76 15.85 -1.52
C MET A 142 -17.69 17.03 -1.34
N GLU A 143 -18.85 17.03 -2.01
CA GLU A 143 -19.91 18.01 -1.81
C GLU A 143 -20.50 17.90 -0.40
N SER A 144 -20.64 16.70 0.15
CA SER A 144 -21.07 16.53 1.55
C SER A 144 -20.07 17.10 2.57
N LEU A 145 -18.76 17.01 2.30
CA LEU A 145 -17.72 17.63 3.12
C LEU A 145 -17.71 19.16 2.92
N ALA A 146 -17.91 19.61 1.68
CA ALA A 146 -18.02 21.02 1.37
C ALA A 146 -19.23 21.63 2.09
N ASN A 147 -20.42 21.03 2.06
CA ASN A 147 -21.60 21.61 2.72
C ASN A 147 -21.43 21.85 4.22
N ASP A 148 -20.49 21.16 4.88
CA ASP A 148 -20.08 21.39 6.26
C ASP A 148 -18.75 22.18 6.33
N HIS A 149 -18.70 23.29 5.57
CA HIS A 149 -17.51 24.14 5.37
C HIS A 149 -16.90 24.69 6.66
N ASP A 150 -17.70 24.83 7.72
CA ASP A 150 -17.22 25.33 9.02
C ASP A 150 -16.43 24.25 9.78
N ASN A 151 -16.62 22.98 9.42
CA ASN A 151 -16.00 21.84 10.10
C ASN A 151 -15.00 21.08 9.25
N TYR A 152 -15.09 21.14 7.92
CA TYR A 152 -14.21 20.37 7.04
C TYR A 152 -13.66 21.22 5.89
N LYS A 153 -12.35 21.10 5.68
CA LYS A 153 -11.66 21.70 4.53
C LYS A 153 -10.70 20.71 3.89
N VAL A 154 -10.90 20.42 2.61
CA VAL A 154 -10.09 19.44 1.88
C VAL A 154 -9.12 20.13 0.92
N TYR A 155 -7.87 19.69 0.93
CA TYR A 155 -6.82 20.14 0.04
C TYR A 155 -6.24 18.99 -0.77
N PHE A 156 -6.09 19.25 -2.07
CA PHE A 156 -5.34 18.42 -2.99
C PHE A 156 -4.29 19.27 -3.70
N ALA A 157 -3.04 18.86 -3.62
CA ALA A 157 -1.96 19.46 -4.38
C ALA A 157 -0.93 18.39 -4.74
N PRO A 158 0.04 18.72 -5.62
CA PRO A 158 1.24 17.91 -5.73
C PRO A 158 1.84 17.67 -4.33
N ASN A 159 2.13 16.41 -4.04
CA ASN A 159 2.68 15.93 -2.76
C ASN A 159 3.79 16.82 -2.20
N LYS A 160 4.78 17.16 -3.04
CA LYS A 160 5.87 18.07 -2.68
C LYS A 160 5.38 19.44 -2.24
N SER A 161 4.36 19.99 -2.88
CA SER A 161 3.79 21.29 -2.49
C SER A 161 3.14 21.23 -1.11
N LEU A 162 2.35 20.19 -0.81
CA LEU A 162 1.77 20.00 0.52
C LEU A 162 2.85 19.77 1.58
N ALA A 163 3.79 18.86 1.31
CA ALA A 163 4.89 18.54 2.20
C ALA A 163 5.74 19.78 2.55
N TYR A 164 6.11 20.57 1.55
CA TYR A 164 6.87 21.81 1.78
C TYR A 164 6.06 22.88 2.49
N SER A 165 4.74 22.96 2.25
CA SER A 165 3.87 23.92 2.94
C SER A 165 3.73 23.63 4.43
N VAL A 166 3.71 22.36 4.86
CA VAL A 166 3.71 21.99 6.28
C VAL A 166 5.11 22.04 6.92
N GLY A 167 6.15 22.13 6.09
CA GLY A 167 7.51 22.46 6.49
C GLY A 167 8.55 21.37 6.33
N LEU A 168 8.32 20.41 5.43
CA LEU A 168 9.39 19.56 4.91
C LEU A 168 10.43 20.45 4.21
N VAL A 169 11.71 20.30 4.54
CA VAL A 169 12.78 21.13 3.98
C VAL A 169 13.15 20.56 2.60
N LYS A 170 13.15 21.40 1.55
CA LYS A 170 13.78 21.05 0.26
C LYS A 170 15.24 20.66 0.52
N GLU A 171 15.76 19.66 -0.20
CA GLU A 171 17.17 19.26 -0.16
C GLU A 171 18.06 20.47 0.13
N LEU A 172 18.68 20.44 1.31
CA LEU A 172 19.54 21.49 1.83
C LEU A 172 20.60 21.79 0.77
N THR A 173 20.81 23.07 0.44
CA THR A 173 21.97 23.44 -0.40
C THR A 173 23.25 22.92 0.27
N PRO A 174 24.37 22.73 -0.46
CA PRO A 174 25.63 22.27 0.15
C PRO A 174 26.05 23.09 1.38
N GLU A 175 25.67 24.37 1.46
CA GLU A 175 25.91 25.21 2.64
C GLU A 175 25.03 24.83 3.85
N GLN A 176 23.82 24.33 3.59
CA GLN A 176 22.85 23.94 4.60
C GLN A 176 23.01 22.48 5.06
N GLN A 177 23.70 21.62 4.30
CA GLN A 177 24.00 20.22 4.66
C GLN A 177 24.93 20.09 5.87
N ASN A 178 25.71 21.13 6.20
CA ASN A 178 26.64 21.14 7.34
C ASN A 178 26.00 21.63 8.64
N LEU A 179 24.71 21.99 8.63
CA LEU A 179 24.00 22.47 9.80
C LEU A 179 23.54 21.28 10.65
N LYS A 180 23.91 21.28 11.94
CA LYS A 180 23.48 20.27 12.91
C LYS A 180 22.14 20.68 13.56
N PRO A 181 21.33 19.72 14.05
CA PRO A 181 20.18 20.04 14.89
C PRO A 181 20.59 20.97 16.04
N GLY A 182 19.95 22.14 16.16
CA GLY A 182 20.27 23.18 17.15
C GLY A 182 21.00 24.43 16.63
N ASP A 183 21.41 24.45 15.35
CA ASP A 183 22.04 25.64 14.76
C ASP A 183 20.97 26.72 14.43
N ARG A 184 21.25 28.02 14.69
CA ARG A 184 20.28 29.12 14.46
C ARG A 184 19.80 29.23 13.01
N ARG A 185 20.52 28.61 12.07
CA ARG A 185 20.24 28.56 10.64
C ARG A 185 19.68 27.20 10.18
N TYR A 186 19.66 26.18 11.04
CA TYR A 186 18.93 24.92 10.83
C TYR A 186 17.44 25.19 11.04
N LYS A 187 16.84 25.90 10.09
CA LYS A 187 15.39 26.03 10.02
C LYS A 187 14.88 24.79 9.30
N THR A 188 14.50 23.76 10.05
CA THR A 188 13.24 23.11 9.70
C THR A 188 12.23 24.24 9.67
N LYS A 189 11.87 24.75 8.49
CA LYS A 189 10.80 25.75 8.38
C LYS A 189 9.47 25.03 8.55
N GLU A 190 9.38 24.27 9.64
CA GLU A 190 8.19 23.64 10.12
C GLU A 190 7.17 24.74 10.37
N PHE A 191 5.99 24.57 9.79
CA PHE A 191 4.94 25.57 9.89
C PHE A 191 4.40 25.65 11.32
N ASP A 192 4.25 24.49 11.96
CA ASP A 192 3.85 24.33 13.36
C ASP A 192 4.44 23.03 13.92
N THR A 193 4.73 22.98 15.22
CA THR A 193 5.43 21.87 15.87
C THR A 193 4.76 20.52 15.59
N GLY A 194 5.54 19.54 15.13
CA GLY A 194 5.11 18.18 14.80
C GLY A 194 4.67 17.97 13.34
N LEU A 195 4.41 19.03 12.59
CA LEU A 195 3.98 18.94 11.18
C LEU A 195 5.05 18.42 10.22
N HIS A 196 6.33 18.42 10.59
CA HIS A 196 7.38 17.84 9.75
C HIS A 196 7.17 16.33 9.51
N GLU A 197 6.58 15.60 10.47
CA GLU A 197 6.25 14.17 10.32
C GLU A 197 5.16 13.95 9.26
N ILE A 198 4.14 14.81 9.28
CA ILE A 198 3.11 14.89 8.22
C ILE A 198 3.77 15.20 6.88
N GLY A 199 4.72 16.12 6.85
CA GLY A 199 5.47 16.49 5.64
C GLY A 199 6.20 15.30 5.01
N ILE A 200 6.89 14.48 5.82
CA ILE A 200 7.56 13.25 5.36
C ILE A 200 6.55 12.28 4.74
N MET A 201 5.38 12.12 5.37
CA MET A 201 4.34 11.23 4.86
C MET A 201 3.79 11.73 3.52
N LEU A 202 3.49 13.03 3.42
CA LEU A 202 2.95 13.65 2.22
C LEU A 202 3.88 13.51 1.00
N ASP A 203 5.21 13.44 1.18
CA ASP A 203 6.17 13.26 0.08
C ASP A 203 6.21 11.81 -0.47
N ALA A 204 5.75 10.82 0.29
CA ALA A 204 5.95 9.40 -0.02
C ALA A 204 4.99 8.82 -1.08
N ASP A 205 3.72 9.23 -1.08
CA ASP A 205 2.68 8.71 -2.00
C ASP A 205 1.59 9.77 -2.22
N ASN A 206 0.59 9.46 -3.04
CA ASN A 206 -0.49 10.35 -3.42
C ASN A 206 -1.50 10.52 -2.27
N TYR A 207 -1.35 11.62 -1.54
CA TYR A 207 -2.19 11.95 -0.38
C TYR A 207 -3.04 13.21 -0.61
N GLY A 208 -4.18 13.25 0.09
CA GLY A 208 -4.97 14.45 0.34
C GLY A 208 -4.86 14.87 1.81
N VAL A 209 -5.17 16.14 2.07
CA VAL A 209 -5.21 16.71 3.42
C VAL A 209 -6.64 17.15 3.73
N LEU A 210 -7.13 16.79 4.92
CA LEU A 210 -8.40 17.24 5.47
C LEU A 210 -8.13 17.99 6.77
N LEU A 211 -8.50 19.26 6.84
CA LEU A 211 -8.48 20.05 8.06
C LEU A 211 -9.87 20.02 8.70
N THR A 212 -9.93 19.84 10.01
CA THR A 212 -11.20 19.74 10.73
C THR A 212 -11.09 20.07 12.22
N ASN A 213 -12.22 20.48 12.79
CA ASN A 213 -12.43 20.66 14.24
C ASN A 213 -13.20 19.50 14.88
N LYS A 214 -13.53 18.48 14.08
CA LYS A 214 -14.28 17.30 14.50
C LYS A 214 -13.42 16.30 15.25
N THR A 215 -14.08 15.47 16.04
CA THR A 215 -13.42 14.38 16.77
C THR A 215 -12.95 13.28 15.83
N GLU A 216 -11.97 12.48 16.27
CA GLU A 216 -11.47 11.33 15.50
C GLU A 216 -12.59 10.40 15.06
N ASP A 217 -13.52 10.07 15.97
CA ASP A 217 -14.64 9.16 15.69
C ASP A 217 -15.59 9.72 14.61
N GLU A 218 -15.88 11.02 14.64
CA GLU A 218 -16.71 11.69 13.63
C GLU A 218 -16.03 11.66 12.25
N VAL A 219 -14.72 11.93 12.22
CA VAL A 219 -13.95 11.93 10.98
C VAL A 219 -13.89 10.52 10.39
N LEU A 220 -13.54 9.52 11.19
CA LEU A 220 -13.47 8.12 10.75
C LEU A 220 -14.84 7.62 10.27
N SER A 221 -15.91 7.94 11.00
CA SER A 221 -17.28 7.61 10.59
C SER A 221 -17.63 8.25 9.24
N LYS A 222 -17.23 9.52 9.04
CA LYS A 222 -17.46 10.22 7.78
C LYS A 222 -16.72 9.56 6.61
N PHE A 223 -15.47 9.15 6.80
CA PHE A 223 -14.73 8.39 5.78
C PHE A 223 -15.37 7.02 5.47
N CYS A 224 -16.01 6.37 6.45
CA CYS A 224 -16.71 5.10 6.23
C CYS A 224 -17.99 5.21 5.39
N GLU A 225 -18.60 6.40 5.30
CA GLU A 225 -19.75 6.65 4.42
C GLU A 225 -19.37 6.55 2.94
N TYR A 226 -18.13 6.93 2.62
CA TYR A 226 -17.64 6.87 1.26
C TYR A 226 -17.29 5.44 0.86
N ARG A 227 -18.09 4.86 -0.05
CA ARG A 227 -17.82 3.55 -0.62
C ARG A 227 -17.88 3.55 -2.14
N GLU A 228 -16.73 3.33 -2.76
CA GLU A 228 -16.64 3.15 -4.21
C GLU A 228 -16.53 1.65 -4.54
N PHE A 229 -17.45 1.16 -5.35
CA PHE A 229 -17.43 -0.21 -5.83
C PHE A 229 -16.86 -0.26 -7.24
N ASP A 230 -15.83 -1.08 -7.45
CA ASP A 230 -15.26 -1.31 -8.78
C ASP A 230 -14.86 -2.78 -8.97
N PHE A 231 -14.59 -3.17 -10.20
CA PHE A 231 -14.06 -4.49 -10.49
C PHE A 231 -12.65 -4.63 -9.92
N ILE A 232 -12.44 -5.66 -9.10
CA ILE A 232 -11.10 -5.98 -8.64
C ILE A 232 -10.34 -6.63 -9.77
N ASN A 233 -9.24 -5.99 -10.11
CA ASN A 233 -8.31 -6.46 -11.11
C ASN A 233 -7.38 -7.55 -10.55
N ALA A 234 -6.79 -8.32 -11.46
CA ALA A 234 -5.79 -9.32 -11.09
C ALA A 234 -4.60 -8.65 -10.34
N GLY A 235 -4.13 -9.30 -9.28
CA GLY A 235 -3.00 -8.84 -8.47
C GLY A 235 -3.33 -7.83 -7.38
N SER A 236 -4.53 -7.23 -7.38
CA SER A 236 -5.01 -6.40 -6.28
C SER A 236 -5.33 -7.26 -5.05
N THR A 237 -5.18 -6.71 -3.85
CA THR A 237 -5.60 -7.36 -2.60
C THR A 237 -7.02 -6.90 -2.26
N PRO A 238 -8.00 -7.82 -2.15
CA PRO A 238 -9.37 -7.45 -1.84
C PRO A 238 -9.50 -7.10 -0.35
N MET A 239 -10.40 -6.17 -0.05
CA MET A 239 -10.71 -5.74 1.32
C MET A 239 -11.70 -6.67 2.02
N GLU A 240 -12.44 -7.46 1.24
CA GLU A 240 -13.44 -8.41 1.73
C GLU A 240 -13.28 -9.74 1.00
N THR A 241 -13.65 -10.84 1.66
CA THR A 241 -13.65 -12.17 1.05
C THR A 241 -14.96 -12.37 0.31
N LEU A 242 -14.91 -12.75 -0.97
CA LEU A 242 -16.10 -13.08 -1.74
C LEU A 242 -16.20 -14.59 -1.93
N VAL A 243 -17.26 -15.16 -1.36
CA VAL A 243 -17.59 -16.58 -1.44
C VAL A 243 -19.00 -16.74 -2.00
N PHE A 244 -19.16 -17.67 -2.93
CA PHE A 244 -20.47 -18.15 -3.35
C PHE A 244 -20.76 -19.46 -2.63
N GLU A 245 -21.80 -19.46 -1.80
CA GLU A 245 -22.26 -20.66 -1.09
C GLU A 245 -23.14 -21.53 -2.01
N LYS A 246 -23.06 -22.85 -1.81
CA LYS A 246 -23.70 -23.85 -2.67
C LYS A 246 -25.22 -23.81 -2.59
N ASP A 247 -25.76 -23.59 -1.40
CA ASP A 247 -27.09 -24.09 -1.06
C ASP A 247 -28.24 -23.13 -1.45
N GLU A 248 -27.92 -21.90 -1.89
CA GLU A 248 -28.95 -20.88 -2.17
C GLU A 248 -28.78 -20.08 -3.49
N VAL A 249 -27.75 -20.32 -4.30
CA VAL A 249 -27.39 -19.34 -5.34
C VAL A 249 -27.70 -19.82 -6.76
N VAL A 250 -28.85 -19.38 -7.29
CA VAL A 250 -28.92 -19.03 -8.73
C VAL A 250 -27.97 -17.86 -8.92
N LEU A 251 -26.93 -18.03 -9.74
CA LEU A 251 -25.96 -16.96 -9.97
C LEU A 251 -26.71 -15.77 -10.61
N PRO A 252 -26.65 -14.58 -9.98
CA PRO A 252 -27.28 -13.41 -10.56
C PRO A 252 -26.60 -13.11 -11.88
N LEU A 253 -27.39 -13.19 -12.95
CA LEU A 253 -26.91 -12.88 -14.28
C LEU A 253 -26.90 -11.35 -14.44
N PRO A 254 -25.86 -10.78 -15.03
CA PRO A 254 -25.87 -9.37 -15.40
C PRO A 254 -27.09 -9.04 -16.27
N PRO A 255 -27.60 -7.80 -16.21
CA PRO A 255 -28.67 -7.35 -17.08
C PRO A 255 -28.38 -7.68 -18.56
N PHE A 256 -29.38 -8.16 -19.28
CA PHE A 256 -29.30 -8.53 -20.71
C PHE A 256 -28.34 -9.70 -21.05
N SER A 257 -27.78 -10.38 -20.05
CA SER A 257 -26.96 -11.58 -20.27
C SER A 257 -27.78 -12.86 -20.22
N SER A 258 -27.48 -13.82 -21.09
CA SER A 258 -28.11 -15.14 -21.06
C SER A 258 -27.20 -16.19 -20.42
N ALA A 259 -27.77 -17.03 -19.55
CA ALA A 259 -27.05 -18.11 -18.88
C ALA A 259 -26.29 -19.02 -19.86
N LYS A 260 -26.89 -19.32 -21.02
CA LYS A 260 -26.27 -20.13 -22.08
C LYS A 260 -24.95 -19.55 -22.60
N LYS A 261 -24.79 -18.21 -22.60
CA LYS A 261 -23.55 -17.54 -23.02
C LYS A 261 -22.51 -17.45 -21.91
N LEU A 262 -22.95 -17.29 -20.66
CA LEU A 262 -22.06 -17.13 -19.51
C LEU A 262 -21.54 -18.46 -18.97
N PHE A 263 -22.37 -19.50 -18.95
CA PHE A 263 -22.03 -20.81 -18.41
C PHE A 263 -20.71 -21.39 -18.96
N PRO A 264 -20.48 -21.45 -20.30
CA PRO A 264 -19.23 -22.00 -20.82
C PRO A 264 -18.00 -21.20 -20.38
N LYS A 265 -18.14 -19.88 -20.21
CA LYS A 265 -17.06 -19.00 -19.77
C LYS A 265 -16.73 -19.22 -18.30
N LEU A 266 -17.74 -19.28 -17.43
CA LEU A 266 -17.57 -19.53 -15.99
C LEU A 266 -16.96 -20.90 -15.75
N LYS A 267 -17.45 -21.94 -16.44
CA LYS A 267 -16.90 -23.30 -16.36
C LYS A 267 -15.42 -23.34 -16.81
N LYS A 268 -15.06 -22.63 -17.88
CA LYS A 268 -13.66 -22.52 -18.35
C LYS A 268 -12.75 -21.81 -17.34
N LEU A 269 -13.29 -20.90 -16.54
CA LEU A 269 -12.55 -20.20 -15.48
C LEU A 269 -12.42 -21.04 -14.19
N GLY A 270 -12.98 -22.26 -14.17
CA GLY A 270 -12.88 -23.19 -13.04
C GLY A 270 -13.96 -22.99 -11.98
N MET A 271 -15.02 -22.23 -12.29
CA MET A 271 -16.16 -22.10 -11.38
C MET A 271 -17.02 -23.37 -11.45
N PRO A 272 -17.39 -23.98 -10.33
CA PRO A 272 -18.13 -25.24 -10.29
C PRO A 272 -19.62 -24.97 -10.47
N VAL A 273 -20.02 -24.88 -11.74
CA VAL A 273 -21.37 -24.47 -12.14
C VAL A 273 -22.05 -25.50 -13.05
N GLU A 274 -23.37 -25.54 -12.97
CA GLU A 274 -24.26 -26.32 -13.83
C GLU A 274 -25.35 -25.42 -14.43
N LEU A 275 -25.74 -25.71 -15.67
CA LEU A 275 -26.83 -24.99 -16.36
C LEU A 275 -28.13 -25.78 -16.19
N ILE A 276 -29.06 -25.23 -15.40
CA ILE A 276 -30.38 -25.83 -15.16
C ILE A 276 -31.43 -24.94 -15.80
N GLY A 277 -31.94 -25.37 -16.96
CA GLY A 277 -32.91 -24.60 -17.74
C GLY A 277 -32.32 -23.28 -18.28
N LYS A 278 -32.76 -22.16 -17.70
CA LYS A 278 -32.27 -20.80 -18.04
C LYS A 278 -31.37 -20.21 -16.96
N ASP A 279 -31.10 -20.95 -15.90
CA ASP A 279 -30.35 -20.49 -14.73
C ASP A 279 -29.01 -21.22 -14.60
N ILE A 280 -28.02 -20.54 -14.01
CA ILE A 280 -26.74 -21.15 -13.65
C ILE A 280 -26.76 -21.38 -12.15
N LYS A 281 -26.57 -22.63 -11.72
CA LYS A 281 -26.46 -22.99 -10.31
C LYS A 281 -25.02 -23.40 -9.99
N LEU A 282 -24.62 -23.14 -8.75
CA LEU A 282 -23.34 -23.57 -8.22
C LEU A 282 -23.45 -25.00 -7.67
N THR A 283 -22.49 -25.88 -7.98
CA THR A 283 -22.51 -27.28 -7.51
C THR A 283 -21.78 -27.48 -6.18
N GLU A 284 -20.86 -26.59 -5.83
CA GLU A 284 -20.10 -26.60 -4.58
C GLU A 284 -19.69 -25.18 -4.18
N ARG A 285 -19.39 -24.97 -2.89
CA ARG A 285 -18.91 -23.69 -2.37
C ARG A 285 -17.67 -23.22 -3.14
N PHE A 286 -17.69 -21.97 -3.61
CA PHE A 286 -16.60 -21.42 -4.41
C PHE A 286 -16.10 -20.08 -3.86
N VAL A 287 -14.84 -20.06 -3.45
CA VAL A 287 -14.16 -18.84 -2.99
C VAL A 287 -13.54 -18.14 -4.19
N VAL A 288 -14.00 -16.94 -4.52
CA VAL A 288 -13.47 -16.16 -5.65
C VAL A 288 -12.19 -15.43 -5.25
N CYS A 289 -12.22 -14.78 -4.09
CA CYS A 289 -11.09 -14.03 -3.55
C CYS A 289 -11.20 -13.94 -2.02
N GLU A 290 -10.05 -13.77 -1.36
CA GLU A 290 -9.95 -13.70 0.10
C GLU A 290 -9.16 -12.46 0.51
N VAL A 291 -9.54 -11.86 1.64
CA VAL A 291 -8.79 -10.77 2.27
C VAL A 291 -7.31 -11.14 2.40
N LYS A 292 -6.42 -10.16 2.19
CA LYS A 292 -4.95 -10.31 2.25
C LYS A 292 -4.34 -11.22 1.17
N LYS A 293 -5.13 -11.89 0.31
CA LYS A 293 -4.63 -12.66 -0.84
C LYS A 293 -4.83 -11.90 -2.16
N ARG A 294 -3.81 -11.88 -3.02
CA ARG A 294 -3.91 -11.23 -4.33
C ARG A 294 -4.93 -11.93 -5.21
N VAL A 295 -5.84 -11.17 -5.83
CA VAL A 295 -6.86 -11.67 -6.75
C VAL A 295 -6.22 -12.28 -7.99
N THR A 296 -6.64 -13.48 -8.38
CA THR A 296 -6.13 -14.16 -9.57
C THR A 296 -6.76 -13.62 -10.87
N GLU A 297 -6.11 -13.83 -12.01
CA GLU A 297 -6.67 -13.44 -13.32
C GLU A 297 -8.03 -14.12 -13.59
N LYS A 298 -8.19 -15.37 -13.14
CA LYS A 298 -9.46 -16.10 -13.26
C LYS A 298 -10.54 -15.46 -12.38
N ALA A 299 -10.22 -15.16 -11.12
CA ALA A 299 -11.13 -14.52 -10.18
C ALA A 299 -11.62 -13.16 -10.68
N SER A 300 -10.70 -12.29 -11.13
CA SER A 300 -11.05 -10.98 -11.69
C SER A 300 -12.00 -11.09 -12.89
N LYS A 301 -11.76 -12.05 -13.80
CA LYS A 301 -12.67 -12.30 -14.93
C LYS A 301 -14.03 -12.83 -14.50
N ILE A 302 -14.09 -13.68 -13.47
CA ILE A 302 -15.35 -14.16 -12.90
C ILE A 302 -16.17 -12.98 -12.35
N LEU A 303 -15.53 -12.08 -11.58
CA LEU A 303 -16.19 -10.87 -11.05
C LEU A 303 -16.79 -10.00 -12.17
N VAL A 304 -16.03 -9.76 -13.24
CA VAL A 304 -16.51 -9.00 -14.41
C VAL A 304 -17.66 -9.71 -15.12
N LEU A 305 -17.58 -11.02 -15.32
CA LEU A 305 -18.64 -11.80 -15.99
C LEU A 305 -19.95 -11.85 -15.19
N LEU A 306 -19.86 -11.76 -13.86
CA LEU A 306 -21.01 -11.74 -12.95
C LEU A 306 -21.47 -10.32 -12.61
N ASP A 307 -20.83 -9.28 -13.19
CA ASP A 307 -21.07 -7.87 -12.85
C ASP A 307 -20.98 -7.60 -11.33
N ARG A 308 -20.10 -8.33 -10.64
CA ARG A 308 -19.86 -8.20 -9.21
C ARG A 308 -18.68 -7.26 -8.98
N LYS A 309 -19.01 -6.01 -8.63
CA LYS A 309 -18.04 -5.03 -8.13
C LYS A 309 -17.80 -5.26 -6.65
N MET A 310 -16.59 -4.99 -6.19
CA MET A 310 -16.24 -5.05 -4.78
C MET A 310 -15.84 -3.67 -4.29
N PHE A 311 -15.95 -3.49 -2.98
CA PHE A 311 -15.58 -2.25 -2.35
C PHE A 311 -14.05 -2.04 -2.44
N ASN A 312 -13.65 -0.86 -2.91
CA ASN A 312 -12.29 -0.37 -2.87
C ASN A 312 -12.27 0.93 -2.05
N PHE A 313 -11.42 0.97 -1.01
CA PHE A 313 -11.13 2.24 -0.33
C PHE A 313 -10.38 3.15 -1.30
N VAL A 314 -11.04 4.21 -1.77
CA VAL A 314 -10.38 5.31 -2.49
C VAL A 314 -9.84 6.33 -1.50
N LEU A 315 -10.47 6.45 -0.33
CA LEU A 315 -10.12 7.39 0.74
C LEU A 315 -9.83 6.59 2.01
N LEU A 316 -8.58 6.63 2.46
CA LEU A 316 -8.12 5.87 3.62
C LEU A 316 -7.32 6.80 4.54
N PRO A 317 -7.81 7.12 5.75
CA PRO A 317 -7.08 7.97 6.69
C PRO A 317 -5.81 7.26 7.17
N VAL A 318 -4.67 7.95 7.09
CA VAL A 318 -3.34 7.37 7.36
C VAL A 318 -2.79 7.83 8.70
N CYS A 319 -2.85 9.13 8.93
CA CYS A 319 -2.49 9.74 10.19
C CYS A 319 -3.24 11.05 10.36
N TYR A 320 -3.19 11.58 11.57
CA TYR A 320 -3.60 12.95 11.82
C TYR A 320 -2.63 13.62 12.78
N TRP A 321 -2.49 14.93 12.62
CA TRP A 321 -1.80 15.81 13.55
C TRP A 321 -2.83 16.64 14.32
N SER A 322 -2.63 16.76 15.63
CA SER A 322 -3.46 17.61 16.49
C SER A 322 -2.72 18.88 16.85
N ARG A 323 -3.38 20.03 16.66
CA ARG A 323 -2.82 21.33 17.04
C ARG A 323 -2.67 21.49 18.54
N THR A 324 -3.51 20.82 19.34
CA THR A 324 -3.47 20.90 20.80
C THR A 324 -2.29 20.14 21.37
N THR A 325 -2.06 18.91 20.91
CA THR A 325 -0.97 18.07 21.42
C THR A 325 0.35 18.32 20.69
N LYS A 326 0.31 18.86 19.47
CA LYS A 326 1.46 19.00 18.56
C LYS A 326 2.08 17.66 18.15
N GLU A 327 1.30 16.59 18.23
CA GLU A 327 1.72 15.22 17.94
C GLU A 327 0.95 14.66 16.74
N THR A 328 1.62 13.75 16.03
CA THR A 328 1.01 12.95 14.97
C THR A 328 0.62 11.58 15.51
N LYS A 329 -0.61 11.16 15.27
CA LYS A 329 -1.07 9.78 15.51
C LYS A 329 -1.31 9.08 14.19
N TYR A 330 -0.73 7.89 14.06
CA TYR A 330 -0.92 7.02 12.90
C TYR A 330 -2.10 6.09 13.14
N PHE A 331 -2.92 5.93 12.10
CA PHE A 331 -3.93 4.88 12.09
C PHE A 331 -3.26 3.55 11.79
N PRO A 332 -3.64 2.46 12.48
CA PRO A 332 -3.17 1.13 12.15
C PRO A 332 -3.74 0.75 10.79
N LEU A 333 -2.99 1.09 9.75
CA LEU A 333 -3.31 0.71 8.42
C LEU A 333 -2.90 -0.75 8.25
N ASP A 334 -3.87 -1.64 8.19
CA ASP A 334 -3.73 -2.98 7.61
C ASP A 334 -3.55 -2.88 6.08
N LEU A 335 -2.72 -1.93 5.63
CA LEU A 335 -2.31 -1.84 4.25
C LEU A 335 -1.44 -3.07 3.96
N PRO A 336 -1.73 -3.86 2.91
CA PRO A 336 -0.84 -4.93 2.52
C PRO A 336 0.51 -4.29 2.21
N SER A 337 1.51 -4.62 3.04
CA SER A 337 2.91 -4.25 2.83
C SER A 337 3.26 -4.49 1.35
N ARG A 338 3.83 -3.47 0.67
CA ARG A 338 4.44 -3.65 -0.65
C ARG A 338 5.63 -4.61 -0.48
N GLN A 339 5.36 -5.91 -0.48
CA GLN A 339 6.34 -6.98 -0.69
C GLN A 339 6.65 -7.10 -2.17
#